data_AF-A0A101RTI8-F1
#
_entry.id   AF-A0A101RTI8-F1
#
_cell.length_a   1.000
_cell.length_b   1.000
_cell.length_c   1.000
_cell.angle_alpha   90.00
_cell.angle_beta   90.00
_cell.angle_gamma   90.00
#
_symmetry.space_group_name_H-M   'P 1'
#
loop_
_entity.id
_entity.type
_entity.pdbx_description
1 polymer ?
#
loop_
_entity_poly.entity_id
_entity_poly.type
_entity_poly.pdbx_seq_one_letter_code
_entity_poly.pdbx_strand_id
1 'polypeptide(L)'
;MLRVQPTQFAPVAVRTALREWAFNATRRADAPRDVVTILRWVERNSLPVSAWEEPERVDEVLRAVDTRLDGKQAAAWSRKRHRRILNVVMKHAIRRRVLRTNPLPKGKESTTVTKTSNAVDKRSLMNADQAAALLDWIRRRPRGGKRLHAFFATLYYCGLRPEEAVAMRVEDVTIPGPDARDQWCELLIHTATPEVGKQWTDTGEIHEERDLKGRAEGETRTAPGHPALTRILRQHIEDEQLKPGDLLFQAETGGILAGSVIRRAWRSARKAVLPPHVFESPTGKRVYDNRHTRLTKWLNDGIPPAQVAEWAGNSVPVLLATYARCVDGQLPDLKKRLEAAGDLPELPDGG
;
A
#
# COMPACT_ATOMS: atom_id res chain seq x y z
N MET A 1 0.96 -30.07 5.28
CA MET A 1 1.20 -31.14 4.30
C MET A 1 0.11 -32.17 4.46
N LEU A 2 -0.33 -32.76 3.36
CA LEU A 2 -1.31 -33.85 3.37
C LEU A 2 -0.57 -35.18 3.21
N ARG A 3 -1.01 -36.21 3.92
CA ARG A 3 -0.51 -37.58 3.79
C ARG A 3 -0.73 -38.13 2.37
N VAL A 4 -1.80 -37.70 1.72
CA VAL A 4 -2.21 -38.11 0.38
C VAL A 4 -2.59 -36.86 -0.43
N GLN A 5 -2.34 -36.85 -1.74
CA GLN A 5 -2.80 -35.76 -2.60
C GLN A 5 -4.32 -35.84 -2.84
N PRO A 6 -5.05 -34.70 -2.84
CA PRO A 6 -6.50 -34.67 -3.07
C PRO A 6 -6.88 -34.84 -4.54
N THR A 7 -6.54 -35.97 -5.17
CA THR A 7 -6.78 -36.21 -6.61
C THR A 7 -8.27 -36.26 -6.98
N GLN A 8 -9.12 -36.61 -6.02
CA GLN A 8 -10.57 -36.67 -6.17
C GLN A 8 -11.28 -35.30 -6.14
N PHE A 9 -10.56 -34.20 -5.86
CA PHE A 9 -11.13 -32.86 -5.81
C PHE A 9 -10.36 -31.93 -6.75
N ALA A 10 -11.08 -31.01 -7.40
CA ALA A 10 -10.43 -29.94 -8.14
C ALA A 10 -9.53 -29.11 -7.20
N PRO A 11 -8.26 -28.80 -7.55
CA PRO A 11 -7.36 -28.04 -6.67
C PRO A 11 -7.92 -26.69 -6.21
N VAL A 12 -8.71 -26.04 -7.07
CA VAL A 12 -9.40 -24.78 -6.73
C VAL A 12 -10.47 -24.99 -5.66
N ALA A 13 -11.22 -26.10 -5.70
CA ALA A 13 -12.26 -26.41 -4.72
C ALA A 13 -11.67 -26.64 -3.33
N VAL A 14 -10.54 -27.37 -3.23
CA VAL A 14 -9.82 -27.56 -1.97
C VAL A 14 -9.35 -26.23 -1.38
N ARG A 15 -8.81 -25.35 -2.24
CA ARG A 15 -8.36 -24.02 -1.81
C ARG A 15 -9.52 -23.14 -1.34
N THR A 16 -10.63 -23.16 -2.07
CA THR A 16 -11.84 -22.40 -1.71
C THR A 16 -12.41 -22.91 -0.39
N ALA A 17 -12.54 -24.23 -0.22
CA ALA A 17 -13.00 -24.84 1.03
C ALA A 17 -12.16 -24.39 2.22
N LEU A 18 -10.83 -24.45 2.09
CA LEU A 18 -9.92 -24.03 3.15
C LEU A 18 -10.00 -22.52 3.44
N ARG A 19 -9.91 -21.67 2.40
CA ARG A 19 -9.84 -20.22 2.58
C ARG A 19 -11.17 -19.60 2.99
N GLU A 20 -12.26 -19.98 2.32
CA GLU A 20 -13.56 -19.32 2.49
C GLU A 20 -14.33 -19.84 3.70
N TRP A 21 -14.02 -21.07 4.16
CA TRP A 21 -14.78 -21.74 5.21
C TRP A 21 -13.90 -22.19 6.37
N ALA A 22 -12.89 -23.04 6.13
CA ALA A 22 -12.09 -23.55 7.25
C ALA A 22 -11.32 -22.46 7.99
N PHE A 23 -10.73 -21.49 7.31
CA PHE A 23 -9.94 -20.43 7.96
C PHE A 23 -10.77 -19.19 8.33
N ASN A 24 -12.06 -19.19 7.98
CA ASN A 24 -12.98 -18.10 8.25
C ASN A 24 -13.86 -18.44 9.46
N ALA A 25 -13.55 -17.86 10.62
CA ALA A 25 -14.25 -18.19 11.87
C ALA A 25 -15.77 -17.90 11.82
N THR A 26 -16.17 -16.83 11.11
CA THR A 26 -17.58 -16.42 11.05
C THR A 26 -18.40 -17.29 10.10
N ARG A 27 -17.79 -17.84 9.06
CA ARG A 27 -18.48 -18.66 8.04
C ARG A 27 -18.37 -20.16 8.25
N ARG A 28 -17.38 -20.64 9.01
CA ARG A 28 -17.04 -22.08 9.11
C ARG A 28 -18.25 -22.96 9.44
N ALA A 29 -19.16 -22.49 10.29
CA ALA A 29 -20.33 -23.24 10.73
C ALA A 29 -21.34 -23.50 9.60
N ASP A 30 -21.44 -22.60 8.63
CA ASP A 30 -22.44 -22.62 7.55
C ASP A 30 -21.91 -23.24 6.25
N ALA A 31 -20.83 -24.01 6.34
CA ALA A 31 -20.21 -24.62 5.16
C ALA A 31 -21.19 -25.56 4.42
N PRO A 32 -21.38 -25.36 3.10
CA PRO A 32 -22.16 -26.26 2.26
C PRO A 32 -21.67 -27.71 2.34
N ARG A 33 -22.57 -28.68 2.09
CA ARG A 33 -22.29 -30.12 2.29
C ARG A 33 -21.10 -30.63 1.47
N ASP A 34 -20.94 -30.14 0.26
CA ASP A 34 -19.80 -30.42 -0.62
C ASP A 34 -18.48 -29.86 -0.04
N VAL A 35 -18.51 -28.63 0.49
CA VAL A 35 -17.37 -28.03 1.18
C VAL A 35 -17.01 -28.82 2.44
N VAL A 36 -17.98 -29.19 3.27
CA VAL A 36 -17.76 -30.01 4.48
C VAL A 36 -17.11 -31.34 4.13
N THR A 37 -17.50 -31.95 3.01
CA THR A 37 -16.91 -33.20 2.51
C THR A 37 -15.42 -33.03 2.19
N ILE A 38 -15.06 -31.95 1.50
CA ILE A 38 -13.67 -31.59 1.22
C ILE A 38 -12.91 -31.35 2.53
N LEU A 39 -13.48 -30.58 3.46
CA LEU A 39 -12.84 -30.22 4.74
C LEU A 39 -12.57 -31.43 5.62
N ARG A 40 -13.53 -32.36 5.75
CA ARG A 40 -13.33 -33.62 6.49
C ARG A 40 -12.24 -34.47 5.87
N TRP A 41 -12.17 -34.53 4.54
CA TRP A 41 -11.10 -35.26 3.88
C TRP A 41 -9.74 -34.60 4.15
N VAL A 42 -9.66 -33.27 4.07
CA VAL A 42 -8.44 -32.51 4.38
C VAL A 42 -8.00 -32.74 5.81
N GLU A 43 -8.92 -32.70 6.77
CA GLU A 43 -8.66 -32.94 8.20
C GLU A 43 -8.06 -34.34 8.42
N ARG A 44 -8.69 -35.39 7.90
CA ARG A 44 -8.20 -36.78 8.01
C ARG A 44 -6.82 -36.99 7.40
N ASN A 45 -6.51 -36.26 6.34
CA ASN A 45 -5.25 -36.37 5.61
C ASN A 45 -4.20 -35.36 6.08
N SER A 46 -4.52 -34.45 7.00
CA SER A 46 -3.56 -33.49 7.52
C SER A 46 -2.62 -34.14 8.53
N LEU A 47 -1.36 -33.74 8.52
CA LEU A 47 -0.43 -34.13 9.58
C LEU A 47 -0.76 -33.38 10.88
N PRO A 48 -0.55 -34.02 12.06
CA PRO A 48 -0.66 -33.32 13.33
C PRO A 48 0.38 -32.21 13.42
N VAL A 49 0.12 -31.21 14.27
CA VAL A 49 1.05 -30.08 14.47
C VAL A 49 2.41 -30.56 15.00
N SER A 50 2.47 -31.67 15.74
CA SER A 50 3.72 -32.29 16.19
C SER A 50 4.65 -32.72 15.05
N ALA A 51 4.15 -32.93 13.83
CA ALA A 51 5.01 -33.21 12.67
C ALA A 51 5.98 -32.06 12.34
N TRP A 52 5.73 -30.85 12.87
CA TRP A 52 6.67 -29.74 12.77
C TRP A 52 7.89 -29.87 13.70
N GLU A 53 7.90 -30.83 14.62
CA GLU A 53 9.07 -31.11 15.47
C GLU A 53 10.16 -31.88 14.69
N GLU A 54 9.83 -32.47 13.53
CA GLU A 54 10.77 -33.11 12.61
C GLU A 54 11.44 -32.05 11.70
N PRO A 55 12.77 -31.84 11.77
CA PRO A 55 13.45 -30.81 10.97
C PRO A 55 13.25 -30.95 9.46
N GLU A 56 13.26 -32.18 8.94
CA GLU A 56 13.05 -32.45 7.50
C GLU A 56 11.68 -31.98 7.02
N ARG A 57 10.64 -32.16 7.84
CA ARG A 57 9.28 -31.68 7.54
C ARG A 57 9.19 -30.16 7.55
N VAL A 58 9.91 -29.51 8.45
CA VAL A 58 9.99 -28.04 8.49
C VAL A 58 10.58 -27.53 7.18
N ASP A 59 11.67 -28.13 6.71
CA ASP A 59 12.33 -27.75 5.47
C ASP A 59 11.43 -27.97 4.25
N GLU A 60 10.71 -29.09 4.18
CA GLU A 60 9.72 -29.36 3.13
C GLU A 60 8.63 -28.27 3.09
N VAL A 61 8.07 -27.89 4.24
CA VAL A 61 7.05 -26.82 4.28
C VAL A 61 7.65 -25.48 3.87
N LEU A 62 8.84 -25.13 4.35
CA LEU A 62 9.49 -23.86 4.01
C LEU A 62 9.76 -23.77 2.51
N ARG A 63 10.24 -24.85 1.87
CA ARG A 63 10.41 -24.92 0.42
C ARG A 63 9.08 -24.74 -0.31
N ALA A 64 8.02 -25.42 0.12
CA ALA A 64 6.70 -25.29 -0.48
C ALA A 64 6.14 -23.87 -0.37
N VAL A 65 6.30 -23.22 0.79
CA VAL A 65 5.84 -21.85 1.06
C VAL A 65 6.65 -20.80 0.29
N ASP A 66 7.92 -21.10 0.00
CA ASP A 66 8.81 -20.24 -0.78
C ASP A 66 8.66 -20.46 -2.31
N THR A 67 7.79 -21.38 -2.73
CA THR A 67 7.59 -21.77 -4.13
C THR A 67 6.18 -21.40 -4.62
N ARG A 68 6.09 -20.91 -5.86
CA ARG A 68 4.83 -20.60 -6.53
C ARG A 68 4.21 -21.87 -7.11
N LEU A 69 2.93 -21.80 -7.49
CA LEU A 69 2.22 -22.92 -8.11
C LEU A 69 2.79 -23.33 -9.48
N ASP A 70 3.53 -22.43 -10.14
CA ASP A 70 4.26 -22.70 -11.39
C ASP A 70 5.64 -23.32 -11.16
N GLY A 71 5.96 -23.73 -9.92
CA GLY A 71 7.24 -24.31 -9.52
C GLY A 71 8.38 -23.29 -9.37
N LYS A 72 8.16 -22.02 -9.72
CA LYS A 72 9.20 -20.98 -9.61
C LYS A 72 9.29 -20.45 -8.20
N GLN A 73 10.46 -19.95 -7.82
CA GLN A 73 10.65 -19.27 -6.54
C GLN A 73 9.75 -18.05 -6.41
N ALA A 74 9.10 -17.90 -5.25
CA ALA A 74 8.31 -16.72 -4.92
C ALA A 74 9.21 -15.49 -4.78
N ALA A 75 8.66 -14.28 -4.89
CA ALA A 75 9.45 -13.07 -4.69
C ALA A 75 10.10 -13.04 -3.30
N ALA A 76 11.32 -12.49 -3.21
CA ALA A 76 12.09 -12.33 -1.97
C ALA A 76 11.26 -11.84 -0.78
N TRP A 77 10.48 -10.79 -1.03
CA TRP A 77 9.63 -10.18 -0.02
C TRP A 77 8.48 -11.10 0.40
N SER A 78 7.87 -11.84 -0.53
CA SER A 78 6.81 -12.80 -0.23
C SER A 78 7.33 -13.92 0.66
N ARG A 79 8.50 -14.48 0.34
CA ARG A 79 9.18 -15.48 1.19
C ARG A 79 9.41 -14.96 2.61
N LYS A 80 9.98 -13.76 2.72
CA LYS A 80 10.19 -13.08 4.01
C LYS A 80 8.88 -12.89 4.79
N ARG A 81 7.81 -12.45 4.10
CA ARG A 81 6.49 -12.28 4.71
C ARG A 81 5.91 -13.61 5.19
N HIS A 82 5.96 -14.65 4.37
CA HIS A 82 5.45 -15.96 4.74
C HIS A 82 6.17 -16.52 5.98
N ARG A 83 7.50 -16.41 6.03
CA ARG A 83 8.30 -16.81 7.20
C ARG A 83 7.94 -16.02 8.46
N ARG A 84 7.69 -14.71 8.33
CA ARG A 84 7.23 -13.89 9.47
C ARG A 84 5.85 -14.34 9.97
N ILE A 85 4.90 -14.62 9.07
CA ILE A 85 3.57 -15.12 9.44
C ILE A 85 3.67 -16.49 10.09
N LEU A 86 4.45 -17.42 9.52
CA LEU A 86 4.70 -18.72 10.12
C LEU A 86 5.28 -18.60 11.53
N ASN A 87 6.21 -17.67 11.76
CA ASN A 87 6.77 -17.44 13.09
C ASN A 87 5.70 -17.03 14.12
N VAL A 88 4.73 -16.20 13.72
CA VAL A 88 3.60 -15.82 14.58
C VAL A 88 2.74 -17.04 14.91
N VAL A 89 2.44 -17.89 13.91
CA VAL A 89 1.67 -19.12 14.11
C VAL A 89 2.40 -20.07 15.07
N MET A 90 3.71 -20.28 14.89
CA MET A 90 4.51 -21.14 15.78
C MET A 90 4.54 -20.60 17.21
N LYS A 91 4.68 -19.29 17.39
CA LYS A 91 4.59 -18.65 18.72
C LYS A 91 3.23 -18.86 19.37
N HIS A 92 2.15 -18.79 18.58
CA HIS A 92 0.81 -19.08 19.09
C HIS A 92 0.66 -20.56 19.50
N ALA A 93 1.13 -21.50 18.67
CA ALA A 93 1.11 -22.93 18.98
C ALA A 93 1.88 -23.26 20.27
N ILE A 94 3.03 -22.62 20.50
CA ILE A 94 3.79 -22.74 21.75
C ILE A 94 2.99 -22.20 22.94
N ARG A 95 2.39 -21.01 22.80
CA ARG A 95 1.54 -20.43 23.87
C ARG A 95 0.37 -21.35 24.24
N ARG A 96 -0.20 -22.03 23.24
CA ARG A 96 -1.28 -23.03 23.42
C ARG A 96 -0.76 -24.41 23.86
N ARG A 97 0.54 -24.56 24.10
CA ARG A 97 1.21 -25.82 24.47
C ARG A 97 1.03 -26.96 23.47
N VAL A 98 0.77 -26.62 22.20
CA VAL A 98 0.69 -27.58 21.08
C VAL A 98 2.10 -27.93 20.58
N LEU A 99 3.03 -26.98 20.65
CA LEU A 99 4.45 -27.17 20.35
C LEU A 99 5.30 -26.82 21.58
N ARG A 100 6.41 -27.54 21.77
CA ARG A 100 7.35 -27.27 22.88
C ARG A 100 8.30 -26.13 22.57
N THR A 101 8.82 -26.09 21.36
CA THR A 101 9.80 -25.10 20.90
C THR A 101 9.41 -24.55 19.53
N ASN A 102 10.07 -23.48 19.09
CA ASN A 102 9.83 -22.94 17.75
C ASN A 102 10.68 -23.73 16.74
N PRO A 103 10.05 -24.50 15.83
CA PRO A 103 10.75 -25.39 14.93
C PRO A 103 11.41 -24.64 13.75
N LEU A 104 11.11 -23.35 13.57
CA LEU A 104 11.67 -22.58 12.46
C LEU A 104 13.17 -22.32 12.69
N PRO A 105 14.01 -22.51 11.67
CA PRO A 105 15.45 -22.33 11.79
C PRO A 105 15.80 -20.88 12.18
N LYS A 106 16.65 -20.74 13.19
CA LYS A 106 17.15 -19.47 13.72
C LYS A 106 18.46 -19.09 13.03
N GLY A 107 18.71 -17.78 12.85
CA GLY A 107 20.03 -17.28 12.44
C GLY A 107 20.23 -17.02 10.94
N LYS A 108 21.46 -16.57 10.59
CA LYS A 108 21.88 -16.13 9.24
C LYS A 108 21.82 -17.25 8.18
N GLU A 109 21.90 -18.51 8.58
CA GLU A 109 21.94 -19.67 7.67
C GLU A 109 20.58 -20.00 7.04
N SER A 110 19.45 -19.65 7.69
CA SER A 110 18.12 -19.87 7.10
C SER A 110 17.75 -18.85 6.02
N THR A 111 18.55 -17.78 5.89
CA THR A 111 18.33 -16.67 4.98
C THR A 111 19.64 -16.37 4.26
N THR A 112 20.03 -17.18 3.27
CA THR A 112 20.90 -16.69 2.20
C THR A 112 20.29 -15.38 1.71
N VAL A 113 20.96 -14.29 2.07
CA VAL A 113 20.38 -12.99 2.32
C VAL A 113 19.69 -12.49 1.05
N THR A 114 18.39 -12.74 0.92
CA THR A 114 17.63 -12.07 -0.13
C THR A 114 17.45 -10.64 0.37
N LYS A 115 18.42 -9.78 0.04
CA LYS A 115 18.42 -8.35 0.40
C LYS A 115 17.17 -7.73 -0.23
N THR A 116 16.10 -7.65 0.53
CA THR A 116 14.92 -6.88 0.14
C THR A 116 15.22 -5.42 0.41
N SER A 117 15.38 -4.63 -0.64
CA SER A 117 15.41 -3.19 -0.50
C SER A 117 13.99 -2.67 -0.30
N ASN A 118 13.79 -1.81 0.70
CA ASN A 118 12.59 -0.99 0.80
C ASN A 118 12.70 0.28 -0.07
N ALA A 119 13.86 0.51 -0.69
CA ALA A 119 14.07 1.67 -1.53
C ALA A 119 13.16 1.65 -2.74
N VAL A 120 12.63 2.82 -3.06
CA VAL A 120 11.87 3.06 -4.28
C VAL A 120 12.74 2.82 -5.50
N ASP A 121 12.15 2.17 -6.51
CA ASP A 121 12.74 2.09 -7.84
C ASP A 121 12.54 3.44 -8.54
N LYS A 122 13.61 4.19 -8.81
CA LYS A 122 13.56 5.49 -9.52
C LYS A 122 12.73 5.40 -10.82
N ARG A 123 12.76 4.26 -11.52
CA ARG A 123 12.04 4.05 -12.79
C ARG A 123 10.52 4.02 -12.62
N SER A 124 10.02 3.82 -11.40
CA SER A 124 8.59 3.84 -11.09
C SER A 124 8.02 5.26 -10.96
N LEU A 125 8.88 6.26 -10.78
CA LEU A 125 8.47 7.66 -10.59
C LEU A 125 8.01 8.25 -11.93
N MET A 126 6.97 9.08 -11.87
CA MET A 126 6.44 9.79 -13.03
C MET A 126 7.00 11.20 -13.09
N ASN A 127 7.26 11.70 -14.29
CA ASN A 127 7.50 13.13 -14.48
C ASN A 127 6.18 13.92 -14.50
N ALA A 128 6.28 15.26 -14.51
CA ALA A 128 5.11 16.14 -14.48
C ALA A 128 4.20 15.95 -15.70
N ASP A 129 4.77 15.82 -16.90
CA ASP A 129 4.01 15.66 -18.15
C ASP A 129 3.23 14.35 -18.17
N GLN A 130 3.85 13.25 -17.73
CA GLN A 130 3.21 11.94 -17.61
C GLN A 130 2.05 12.00 -16.62
N ALA A 131 2.25 12.59 -15.44
CA ALA A 131 1.19 12.73 -14.46
C ALA A 131 0.04 13.60 -14.97
N ALA A 132 0.34 14.75 -15.59
CA ALA A 132 -0.65 15.64 -16.16
C ALA A 132 -1.48 14.94 -17.25
N ALA A 133 -0.83 14.25 -18.19
CA ALA A 133 -1.50 13.55 -19.28
C ALA A 133 -2.37 12.38 -18.77
N LEU A 134 -1.92 11.65 -17.74
CA LEU A 134 -2.71 10.60 -17.10
C LEU A 134 -3.97 11.17 -16.43
N LEU A 135 -3.83 12.24 -15.65
CA LEU A 135 -4.95 12.90 -14.97
C LEU A 135 -5.95 13.47 -15.98
N ASP A 136 -5.46 14.09 -17.05
CA ASP A 136 -6.29 14.67 -18.10
C ASP A 136 -7.07 13.60 -18.87
N TRP A 137 -6.45 12.47 -19.21
CA TRP A 137 -7.17 11.34 -19.81
C TRP A 137 -8.26 10.78 -18.89
N ILE A 138 -7.95 10.64 -17.60
CA ILE A 138 -8.93 10.16 -16.60
C ILE A 138 -10.11 11.13 -16.50
N ARG A 139 -9.85 12.44 -16.47
CA ARG A 139 -10.86 13.49 -16.41
C ARG A 139 -11.84 13.41 -17.57
N ARG A 140 -11.36 13.12 -18.78
CA ARG A 140 -12.19 13.01 -20.01
C ARG A 140 -12.97 11.72 -20.14
N ARG A 141 -12.85 10.77 -19.21
CA ARG A 141 -13.62 9.52 -19.30
C ARG A 141 -15.12 9.80 -19.20
N PRO A 142 -15.96 9.19 -20.06
CA PRO A 142 -17.41 9.42 -20.06
C PRO A 142 -18.08 9.08 -18.72
N ARG A 143 -17.62 8.01 -18.06
CA ARG A 143 -18.21 7.49 -16.82
C ARG A 143 -17.24 7.63 -15.66
N GLY A 144 -17.66 8.37 -14.63
CA GLY A 144 -16.91 8.62 -13.40
C GLY A 144 -15.59 9.37 -13.57
N GLY A 145 -15.34 9.99 -14.75
CA GLY A 145 -14.07 10.64 -15.07
C GLY A 145 -13.72 11.79 -14.14
N LYS A 146 -14.68 12.71 -13.91
CA LYS A 146 -14.52 13.87 -13.01
C LYS A 146 -14.19 13.45 -11.57
N ARG A 147 -15.00 12.54 -10.99
CA ARG A 147 -14.77 12.01 -9.63
C ARG A 147 -13.40 11.34 -9.49
N LEU A 148 -13.02 10.51 -10.46
CA LEU A 148 -11.72 9.85 -10.46
C LEU A 148 -10.56 10.82 -10.66
N HIS A 149 -10.73 11.86 -11.48
CA HIS A 149 -9.73 12.89 -11.64
C HIS A 149 -9.44 13.59 -10.31
N ALA A 150 -10.48 13.98 -9.55
CA ALA A 150 -10.30 14.57 -8.23
C ALA A 150 -9.57 13.61 -7.28
N PHE A 151 -9.97 12.32 -7.26
CA PHE A 151 -9.32 11.28 -6.47
C PHE A 151 -7.82 11.13 -6.79
N PHE A 152 -7.46 10.95 -8.06
CA PHE A 152 -6.05 10.77 -8.45
C PHE A 152 -5.23 12.05 -8.30
N ALA A 153 -5.83 13.22 -8.52
CA ALA A 153 -5.17 14.50 -8.26
C ALA A 153 -4.79 14.62 -6.78
N THR A 154 -5.68 14.24 -5.86
CA THR A 154 -5.37 14.22 -4.42
C THR A 154 -4.19 13.30 -4.10
N LEU A 155 -4.16 12.09 -4.67
CA LEU A 155 -3.02 11.19 -4.49
C LEU A 155 -1.71 11.79 -5.00
N TYR A 156 -1.76 12.44 -6.17
CA TYR A 156 -0.59 13.03 -6.81
C TYR A 156 -0.06 14.27 -6.08
N TYR A 157 -0.95 15.18 -5.67
CA TYR A 157 -0.55 16.45 -5.05
C TYR A 157 -0.21 16.32 -3.57
N CYS A 158 -0.87 15.43 -2.82
CA CYS A 158 -0.70 15.31 -1.38
C CYS A 158 0.01 14.01 -0.95
N GLY A 159 0.25 13.09 -1.87
CA GLY A 159 0.97 11.85 -1.58
C GLY A 159 0.19 10.90 -0.65
N LEU A 160 -1.13 10.97 -0.61
CA LEU A 160 -1.96 10.06 0.19
C LEU A 160 -1.82 8.61 -0.29
N ARG A 161 -2.06 7.67 0.62
CA ARG A 161 -2.34 6.29 0.24
C ARG A 161 -3.75 6.22 -0.35
N PRO A 162 -4.00 5.33 -1.33
CA PRO A 162 -5.34 5.17 -1.90
C PRO A 162 -6.42 4.94 -0.84
N GLU A 163 -6.15 4.10 0.16
CA GLU A 163 -7.06 3.80 1.27
C GLU A 163 -7.35 4.98 2.21
N GLU A 164 -6.45 5.96 2.30
CA GLU A 164 -6.69 7.20 3.06
C GLU A 164 -7.58 8.15 2.26
N ALA A 165 -7.31 8.28 0.95
CA ALA A 165 -8.14 9.13 0.10
C ALA A 165 -9.57 8.57 -0.06
N VAL A 166 -9.75 7.25 -0.13
CA VAL A 166 -11.07 6.62 -0.21
C VAL A 166 -11.91 6.85 1.05
N ALA A 167 -11.28 6.96 2.22
CA ALA A 167 -11.95 7.19 3.51
C ALA A 167 -12.32 8.65 3.75
N MET A 168 -11.71 9.58 3.02
CA MET A 168 -11.80 11.02 3.24
C MET A 168 -13.22 11.55 3.04
N ARG A 169 -13.67 12.41 3.95
CA ARG A 169 -14.92 13.18 3.87
C ARG A 169 -14.68 14.61 3.42
N VAL A 170 -15.74 15.33 3.08
CA VAL A 170 -15.64 16.74 2.70
C VAL A 170 -15.18 17.60 3.89
N GLU A 171 -15.66 17.31 5.10
CA GLU A 171 -15.26 18.01 6.34
C GLU A 171 -13.78 17.83 6.70
N ASP A 172 -13.12 16.81 6.17
CA ASP A 172 -11.69 16.58 6.34
C ASP A 172 -10.82 17.52 5.49
N VAL A 173 -11.43 18.34 4.62
CA VAL A 173 -10.71 19.24 3.71
C VAL A 173 -11.08 20.69 3.97
N THR A 174 -10.11 21.43 4.48
CA THR A 174 -10.22 22.88 4.61
C THR A 174 -9.90 23.53 3.27
N ILE A 175 -10.93 24.01 2.58
CA ILE A 175 -10.82 24.75 1.32
C ILE A 175 -10.96 26.25 1.63
N PRO A 176 -10.00 27.10 1.22
CA PRO A 176 -10.11 28.56 1.36
C PRO A 176 -11.40 29.14 0.74
N GLY A 177 -11.73 30.39 1.05
CA GLY A 177 -12.91 31.06 0.48
C GLY A 177 -12.93 31.10 -1.07
N PRO A 178 -14.07 31.39 -1.71
CA PRO A 178 -14.21 31.37 -3.18
C PRO A 178 -13.24 32.31 -3.91
N ASP A 179 -12.89 33.43 -3.26
CA ASP A 179 -12.00 34.47 -3.80
C ASP A 179 -10.51 34.10 -3.69
N ALA A 180 -10.21 33.04 -2.94
CA ALA A 180 -8.86 32.57 -2.64
C ALA A 180 -8.43 31.40 -3.56
N ARG A 181 -8.54 31.59 -4.88
CA ARG A 181 -8.29 30.51 -5.86
C ARG A 181 -6.84 30.00 -5.92
N ASP A 182 -5.89 30.85 -5.52
CA ASP A 182 -4.46 30.53 -5.48
C ASP A 182 -3.96 30.12 -4.08
N GLN A 183 -4.89 29.89 -3.15
CA GLN A 183 -4.55 29.42 -1.81
C GLN A 183 -4.54 27.90 -1.72
N TRP A 184 -3.74 27.42 -0.77
CA TRP A 184 -3.59 26.01 -0.47
C TRP A 184 -4.81 25.52 0.31
N CYS A 185 -5.27 24.31 -0.01
CA CYS A 185 -6.16 23.59 0.88
C CYS A 185 -5.33 22.79 1.88
N GLU A 186 -5.94 22.42 3.00
CA GLU A 186 -5.36 21.49 3.95
C GLU A 186 -6.24 20.25 4.04
N LEU A 187 -5.62 19.07 3.96
CA LEU A 187 -6.29 17.80 4.14
C LEU A 187 -5.95 17.27 5.52
N LEU A 188 -6.96 16.92 6.31
CA LEU A 188 -6.84 16.19 7.56
C LEU A 188 -6.97 14.69 7.28
N ILE A 189 -6.01 13.90 7.73
CA ILE A 189 -6.01 12.45 7.57
C ILE A 189 -6.06 11.82 8.95
N HIS A 190 -7.14 11.10 9.25
CA HIS A 190 -7.37 10.44 10.54
C HIS A 190 -7.78 8.97 10.41
N THR A 191 -8.30 8.54 9.25
CA THR A 191 -8.77 7.17 9.01
C THR A 191 -8.21 6.59 7.71
N ALA A 192 -8.21 5.26 7.60
CA ALA A 192 -7.98 4.55 6.36
C ALA A 192 -8.95 3.38 6.21
N THR A 193 -9.50 3.18 5.01
CA THR A 193 -10.42 2.08 4.70
C THR A 193 -9.79 1.06 3.74
N PRO A 194 -8.87 0.19 4.20
CA PRO A 194 -8.26 -0.81 3.35
C PRO A 194 -9.29 -1.84 2.83
N GLU A 195 -9.15 -2.25 1.56
CA GLU A 195 -9.88 -3.39 1.00
C GLU A 195 -9.36 -4.70 1.64
N VAL A 196 -10.10 -5.26 2.59
CA VAL A 196 -9.79 -6.56 3.22
C VAL A 196 -10.65 -7.68 2.61
N GLY A 197 -11.81 -7.30 2.03
CA GLY A 197 -12.81 -8.18 1.43
C GLY A 197 -13.85 -8.65 2.45
N LYS A 198 -15.15 -8.58 2.10
CA LYS A 198 -16.31 -8.78 3.02
C LYS A 198 -16.20 -9.97 3.96
N GLN A 199 -15.59 -11.04 3.48
CA GLN A 199 -15.51 -12.31 4.18
C GLN A 199 -14.42 -12.35 5.26
N TRP A 200 -13.60 -11.31 5.41
CA TRP A 200 -12.48 -11.27 6.36
C TRP A 200 -12.57 -10.09 7.33
N THR A 201 -13.73 -9.43 7.38
CA THR A 201 -13.99 -8.30 8.26
C THR A 201 -14.94 -8.70 9.38
N ASP A 202 -14.71 -8.18 10.58
CA ASP A 202 -15.57 -8.45 11.74
C ASP A 202 -16.99 -7.87 11.55
N THR A 203 -17.15 -6.93 10.60
CA THR A 203 -18.40 -6.21 10.30
C THR A 203 -19.14 -6.72 9.05
N GLY A 204 -18.54 -7.59 8.24
CA GLY A 204 -19.13 -8.08 6.98
C GLY A 204 -19.06 -7.12 5.79
N GLU A 205 -18.44 -5.95 5.95
CA GLU A 205 -18.24 -4.95 4.89
C GLU A 205 -16.93 -5.15 4.10
N ILE A 206 -16.86 -4.69 2.83
CA ILE A 206 -15.66 -4.86 1.97
C ILE A 206 -14.44 -4.15 2.56
N HIS A 207 -14.73 -3.04 3.26
CA HIS A 207 -13.77 -2.12 3.83
C HIS A 207 -13.95 -2.16 5.34
N GLU A 208 -12.85 -2.29 6.07
CA GLU A 208 -12.81 -1.97 7.49
C GLU A 208 -12.33 -0.54 7.62
N GLU A 209 -13.03 0.29 8.39
CA GLU A 209 -12.41 1.48 8.96
C GLU A 209 -11.31 1.01 9.91
N ARG A 210 -10.08 1.45 9.64
CA ARG A 210 -8.94 1.20 10.51
C ARG A 210 -8.23 2.51 10.79
N ASP A 211 -7.63 2.59 11.96
CA ASP A 211 -6.68 3.65 12.29
C ASP A 211 -5.49 3.65 11.34
N LEU A 212 -4.82 4.79 11.27
CA LEU A 212 -3.65 4.96 10.43
C LEU A 212 -2.56 3.93 10.79
N LYS A 213 -2.02 3.27 9.76
CA LYS A 213 -1.08 2.17 9.91
C LYS A 213 0.16 2.57 10.72
N GLY A 214 0.34 1.92 11.88
CA GLY A 214 1.52 2.04 12.72
C GLY A 214 1.55 3.26 13.63
N ARG A 215 0.37 3.89 13.84
CA ARG A 215 0.14 5.01 14.75
C ARG A 215 -0.69 4.54 15.94
N ALA A 216 -0.73 5.33 17.01
CA ALA A 216 -1.70 5.10 18.08
C ALA A 216 -3.13 5.38 17.55
N GLU A 217 -4.12 4.74 18.15
CA GLU A 217 -5.54 5.02 17.88
C GLU A 217 -5.81 6.53 18.00
N GLY A 218 -6.47 7.13 17.00
CA GLY A 218 -6.81 8.56 16.97
C GLY A 218 -5.71 9.55 16.55
N GLU A 219 -4.49 9.10 16.21
CA GLU A 219 -3.43 10.02 15.79
C GLU A 219 -3.65 10.52 14.35
N THR A 220 -3.85 11.84 14.20
CA THR A 220 -4.09 12.49 12.90
C THR A 220 -2.82 13.05 12.27
N ARG A 221 -2.88 13.42 10.99
CA ARG A 221 -1.89 14.28 10.34
C ARG A 221 -2.56 15.19 9.32
N THR A 222 -1.92 16.31 9.02
CA THR A 222 -2.33 17.15 7.89
C THR A 222 -1.40 16.98 6.70
N ALA A 223 -1.89 17.27 5.50
CA ALA A 223 -1.09 17.35 4.29
C ALA A 223 -1.49 18.59 3.47
N PRO A 224 -0.51 19.39 3.01
CA PRO A 224 -0.82 20.58 2.23
C PRO A 224 -1.26 20.20 0.81
N GLY A 225 -2.38 20.78 0.38
CA GLY A 225 -2.92 20.65 -0.97
C GLY A 225 -2.58 21.88 -1.82
N HIS A 226 -1.80 21.65 -2.87
CA HIS A 226 -1.39 22.70 -3.81
C HIS A 226 -2.60 23.49 -4.36
N PRO A 227 -2.49 24.79 -4.71
CA PRO A 227 -3.62 25.57 -5.23
C PRO A 227 -4.34 24.95 -6.43
N ALA A 228 -3.60 24.25 -7.28
CA ALA A 228 -4.19 23.45 -8.36
C ALA A 228 -5.18 22.37 -7.83
N LEU A 229 -4.83 21.67 -6.74
CA LEU A 229 -5.71 20.73 -6.08
C LEU A 229 -6.90 21.44 -5.44
N THR A 230 -6.70 22.60 -4.81
CA THR A 230 -7.79 23.41 -4.23
C THR A 230 -8.89 23.67 -5.26
N ARG A 231 -8.50 24.09 -6.49
CA ARG A 231 -9.46 24.32 -7.59
C ARG A 231 -10.17 23.03 -8.01
N ILE A 232 -9.45 21.91 -8.10
CA ILE A 232 -10.00 20.61 -8.49
C ILE A 232 -11.02 20.12 -7.46
N LEU A 233 -10.68 20.19 -6.17
CA LEU A 233 -11.55 19.74 -5.09
C LEU A 233 -12.78 20.62 -4.94
N ARG A 234 -12.63 21.94 -5.07
CA ARG A 234 -13.77 22.86 -5.06
C ARG A 234 -14.75 22.54 -6.18
N GLN A 235 -14.27 22.45 -7.42
CA GLN A 235 -15.12 22.12 -8.57
C GLN A 235 -15.80 20.75 -8.39
N HIS A 236 -15.07 19.78 -7.83
CA HIS A 236 -15.61 18.45 -7.58
C HIS A 236 -16.73 18.46 -6.53
N ILE A 237 -16.54 19.16 -5.40
CA ILE A 237 -17.57 19.31 -4.36
C ILE A 237 -18.81 20.01 -4.92
N GLU A 238 -18.63 21.05 -5.74
CA GLU A 238 -19.72 21.78 -6.40
C GLU A 238 -20.48 20.91 -7.42
N ASP A 239 -19.76 20.25 -8.34
CA ASP A 239 -20.33 19.40 -9.40
C ASP A 239 -21.14 18.23 -8.83
N GLU A 240 -20.67 17.67 -7.71
CA GLU A 240 -21.25 16.50 -7.07
C GLU A 240 -22.22 16.86 -5.92
N GLN A 241 -22.36 18.16 -5.62
CA GLN A 241 -23.23 18.70 -4.57
C GLN A 241 -22.98 18.06 -3.19
N LEU A 242 -21.71 17.83 -2.86
CA LEU A 242 -21.31 17.12 -1.64
C LEU A 242 -21.47 17.99 -0.39
N LYS A 243 -21.94 17.39 0.69
CA LYS A 243 -22.09 17.98 2.02
C LYS A 243 -20.92 17.60 2.93
N PRO A 244 -20.68 18.30 4.05
CA PRO A 244 -19.54 18.03 4.96
C PRO A 244 -19.36 16.55 5.36
N GLY A 245 -20.46 15.87 5.72
CA GLY A 245 -20.41 14.46 6.13
C GLY A 245 -20.29 13.44 4.99
N ASP A 246 -20.37 13.88 3.72
CA ASP A 246 -20.28 12.98 2.58
C ASP A 246 -18.83 12.52 2.35
N LEU A 247 -18.67 11.31 1.82
CA LEU A 247 -17.37 10.89 1.27
C LEU A 247 -16.94 11.87 0.18
N LEU A 248 -15.70 12.33 0.24
CA LEU A 248 -15.14 13.25 -0.74
C LEU A 248 -15.08 12.59 -2.12
N PHE A 249 -14.79 11.29 -2.20
CA PHE A 249 -14.78 10.54 -3.46
C PHE A 249 -15.74 9.35 -3.43
N GLN A 250 -16.89 9.52 -4.08
CA GLN A 250 -17.95 8.52 -4.14
C GLN A 250 -17.93 7.69 -5.43
N ALA A 251 -18.42 6.46 -5.35
CA ALA A 251 -18.85 5.69 -6.50
C ALA A 251 -20.09 6.32 -7.16
N GLU A 252 -20.44 5.91 -8.38
CA GLU A 252 -21.64 6.42 -9.09
C GLU A 252 -22.94 6.25 -8.28
N THR A 253 -22.99 5.29 -7.36
CA THR A 253 -24.15 5.00 -6.51
C THR A 253 -24.05 5.61 -5.09
N GLY A 254 -23.13 6.55 -4.84
CA GLY A 254 -23.01 7.26 -3.55
C GLY A 254 -22.23 6.52 -2.44
N GLY A 255 -21.62 5.37 -2.74
CA GLY A 255 -20.85 4.57 -1.78
C GLY A 255 -19.32 4.67 -1.95
N ILE A 256 -18.60 3.82 -1.20
CA ILE A 256 -17.13 3.75 -1.27
C ILE A 256 -16.64 3.48 -2.69
N LEU A 257 -15.65 4.25 -3.14
CA LEU A 257 -15.03 4.07 -4.44
C LEU A 257 -14.21 2.76 -4.48
N ALA A 258 -14.75 1.75 -5.16
CA ALA A 258 -14.13 0.43 -5.24
C ALA A 258 -12.72 0.47 -5.85
N GLY A 259 -11.76 -0.20 -5.22
CA GLY A 259 -10.37 -0.28 -5.68
C GLY A 259 -10.22 -0.97 -7.03
N SER A 260 -11.16 -1.84 -7.43
CA SER A 260 -11.21 -2.41 -8.78
C SER A 260 -11.45 -1.34 -9.86
N VAL A 261 -12.30 -0.35 -9.58
CA VAL A 261 -12.58 0.79 -10.47
C VAL A 261 -11.34 1.68 -10.57
N ILE A 262 -10.72 2.00 -9.43
CA ILE A 262 -9.49 2.80 -9.35
C ILE A 262 -8.37 2.13 -10.19
N ARG A 263 -8.07 0.85 -9.92
CA ARG A 263 -7.01 0.11 -10.62
C ARG A 263 -7.27 0.01 -12.13
N ARG A 264 -8.53 -0.21 -12.53
CA ARG A 264 -8.92 -0.28 -13.95
C ARG A 264 -8.72 1.07 -14.64
N ALA A 265 -9.25 2.15 -14.05
CA ALA A 265 -9.12 3.50 -14.60
C ALA A 265 -7.65 3.90 -14.79
N TRP A 266 -6.81 3.66 -13.77
CA TRP A 266 -5.39 3.95 -13.83
C TRP A 266 -4.66 3.17 -14.92
N ARG A 267 -4.92 1.85 -15.02
CA ARG A 267 -4.32 1.01 -16.05
C ARG A 267 -4.74 1.44 -17.46
N SER A 268 -6.02 1.78 -17.64
CA SER A 268 -6.53 2.27 -18.92
C SER A 268 -5.89 3.60 -19.32
N ALA A 269 -5.73 4.53 -18.37
CA ALA A 269 -5.05 5.80 -18.62
C ALA A 269 -3.60 5.58 -19.04
N ARG A 270 -2.86 4.74 -18.31
CA ARG A 270 -1.48 4.38 -18.68
C ARG A 270 -1.40 3.79 -20.08
N LYS A 271 -2.31 2.88 -20.44
CA LYS A 271 -2.32 2.24 -21.76
C LYS A 271 -2.60 3.23 -22.88
N ALA A 272 -3.44 4.23 -22.63
CA ALA A 272 -3.83 5.22 -23.63
C ALA A 272 -2.79 6.33 -23.82
N VAL A 273 -2.11 6.73 -22.75
CA VAL A 273 -1.26 7.92 -22.73
C VAL A 273 0.23 7.59 -22.86
N LEU A 274 0.69 6.49 -22.28
CA LEU A 274 2.11 6.16 -22.26
C LEU A 274 2.52 5.40 -23.53
N PRO A 275 3.70 5.69 -24.11
CA PRO A 275 4.27 4.87 -25.17
C PRO A 275 4.36 3.40 -24.72
N PRO A 276 4.23 2.41 -25.63
CA PRO A 276 4.20 0.99 -25.26
C PRO A 276 5.37 0.55 -24.37
N HIS A 277 6.59 1.01 -24.68
CA HIS A 277 7.78 0.68 -23.89
C HIS A 277 7.77 1.27 -22.46
N VAL A 278 7.12 2.43 -22.26
CA VAL A 278 6.93 3.05 -20.93
C VAL A 278 5.78 2.38 -20.18
N PHE A 279 4.71 1.99 -20.89
CA PHE A 279 3.60 1.26 -20.28
C PHE A 279 4.03 -0.07 -19.67
N GLU A 280 4.89 -0.82 -20.37
CA GLU A 280 5.47 -2.09 -19.91
C GLU A 280 6.52 -1.91 -18.81
N SER A 281 7.11 -0.71 -18.70
CA SER A 281 8.06 -0.37 -17.65
C SER A 281 7.38 -0.21 -16.26
N PRO A 282 8.17 -0.10 -15.18
CA PRO A 282 7.65 0.21 -13.85
C PRO A 282 6.99 1.59 -13.70
N THR A 283 7.15 2.52 -14.66
CA THR A 283 6.71 3.93 -14.55
C THR A 283 5.23 4.05 -14.22
N GLY A 284 4.92 4.56 -13.03
CA GLY A 284 3.55 4.74 -12.56
C GLY A 284 2.72 3.46 -12.53
N LYS A 285 3.33 2.26 -12.54
CA LYS A 285 2.62 0.98 -12.75
C LYS A 285 1.53 0.73 -11.70
N ARG A 286 1.76 1.17 -10.47
CA ARG A 286 0.82 1.08 -9.36
C ARG A 286 0.24 2.45 -9.09
N VAL A 287 -1.01 2.49 -8.64
CA VAL A 287 -1.64 3.74 -8.15
C VAL A 287 -0.82 4.36 -7.01
N TYR A 288 -0.24 3.51 -6.15
CA TYR A 288 0.65 3.90 -5.05
C TYR A 288 1.91 4.64 -5.51
N ASP A 289 2.29 4.55 -6.79
CA ASP A 289 3.47 5.25 -7.32
C ASP A 289 3.22 6.79 -7.39
N ASN A 290 1.96 7.27 -7.31
CA ASN A 290 1.67 8.70 -7.09
C ASN A 290 2.27 9.20 -5.78
N ARG A 291 2.10 8.44 -4.69
CA ARG A 291 2.71 8.74 -3.39
C ARG A 291 4.23 8.71 -3.47
N HIS A 292 4.80 7.72 -4.14
CA HIS A 292 6.26 7.69 -4.31
C HIS A 292 6.76 8.92 -5.07
N THR A 293 6.08 9.28 -6.16
CA THR A 293 6.39 10.47 -6.96
C THR A 293 6.31 11.75 -6.13
N ARG A 294 5.23 11.96 -5.35
CA ARG A 294 5.08 13.17 -4.54
C ARG A 294 6.12 13.30 -3.44
N LEU A 295 6.36 12.23 -2.68
CA LEU A 295 7.32 12.26 -1.57
C LEU A 295 8.75 12.44 -2.08
N THR A 296 9.13 11.79 -3.19
CA THR A 296 10.41 12.06 -3.84
C THR A 296 10.51 13.50 -4.33
N LYS A 297 9.45 14.04 -4.95
CA LYS A 297 9.44 15.43 -5.40
C LYS A 297 9.63 16.40 -4.24
N TRP A 298 8.90 16.25 -3.14
CA TRP A 298 9.08 17.11 -1.96
C TRP A 298 10.52 17.09 -1.43
N LEU A 299 11.12 15.90 -1.36
CA LEU A 299 12.51 15.77 -0.94
C LEU A 299 13.45 16.48 -1.93
N ASN A 300 13.26 16.31 -3.24
CA ASN A 300 14.07 16.97 -4.28
C ASN A 300 13.89 18.50 -4.29
N ASP A 301 12.69 18.99 -3.99
CA ASP A 301 12.38 20.42 -3.83
C ASP A 301 13.00 21.01 -2.53
N GLY A 302 13.74 20.21 -1.76
CA GLY A 302 14.50 20.66 -0.60
C GLY A 302 13.70 20.75 0.71
N ILE A 303 12.49 20.18 0.76
CA ILE A 303 11.68 20.16 1.97
C ILE A 303 12.34 19.23 3.00
N PRO A 304 12.49 19.65 4.28
CA PRO A 304 13.12 18.85 5.30
C PRO A 304 12.51 17.45 5.45
N PRO A 305 13.33 16.38 5.58
CA PRO A 305 12.82 15.01 5.71
C PRO A 305 11.85 14.80 6.87
N ALA A 306 12.00 15.55 7.97
CA ALA A 306 11.07 15.52 9.10
C ALA A 306 9.66 15.97 8.68
N GLN A 307 9.57 17.10 7.98
CA GLN A 307 8.30 17.62 7.48
C GLN A 307 7.65 16.69 6.45
N VAL A 308 8.44 16.15 5.52
CA VAL A 308 7.93 15.18 4.54
C VAL A 308 7.43 13.91 5.24
N ALA A 309 8.13 13.44 6.30
CA ALA A 309 7.71 12.26 7.05
C ALA A 309 6.40 12.51 7.81
N GLU A 310 6.24 13.70 8.40
CA GLU A 310 5.02 14.14 9.07
C GLU A 310 3.83 14.15 8.10
N TRP A 311 3.92 14.90 6.99
CA TRP A 311 2.86 14.95 5.98
C TRP A 311 2.57 13.59 5.37
N ALA A 312 3.58 12.74 5.20
CA ALA A 312 3.38 11.40 4.70
C ALA A 312 2.73 10.46 5.72
N GLY A 313 2.85 10.71 7.02
CA GLY A 313 2.52 9.71 8.03
C GLY A 313 3.52 8.55 8.07
N ASN A 314 4.81 8.86 7.92
CA ASN A 314 5.93 7.92 8.08
C ASN A 314 6.79 8.36 9.28
N SER A 315 7.62 7.46 9.81
CA SER A 315 8.77 7.90 10.61
C SER A 315 9.90 8.35 9.69
N VAL A 316 10.75 9.27 10.17
CA VAL A 316 11.91 9.76 9.41
C VAL A 316 12.83 8.62 8.95
N PRO A 317 13.18 7.62 9.79
CA PRO A 317 14.00 6.49 9.33
C PRO A 317 13.33 5.69 8.20
N VAL A 318 12.01 5.49 8.25
CA VAL A 318 11.27 4.79 7.19
C VAL A 318 11.27 5.60 5.90
N LEU A 319 11.08 6.92 5.98
CA LEU A 319 11.14 7.81 4.84
C LEU A 319 12.52 7.73 4.16
N LEU A 320 13.60 7.95 4.91
CA LEU A 320 14.95 7.97 4.34
C LEU A 320 15.37 6.60 3.80
N ALA A 321 15.06 5.51 4.51
CA ALA A 321 15.32 4.15 4.00
C ALA A 321 14.59 3.84 2.68
N THR A 322 13.46 4.50 2.44
CA THR A 322 12.62 4.31 1.25
C THR A 322 13.04 5.24 0.10
N TYR A 323 13.36 6.50 0.39
CA TYR A 323 13.45 7.56 -0.62
C TYR A 323 14.84 8.17 -0.83
N ALA A 324 15.80 7.98 0.10
CA ALA A 324 17.11 8.64 0.00
C ALA A 324 17.83 8.36 -1.33
N ARG A 325 17.68 7.16 -1.89
CA ARG A 325 18.27 6.81 -3.20
C ARG A 325 17.66 7.56 -4.38
N CYS A 326 16.48 8.16 -4.21
CA CYS A 326 15.77 8.92 -5.23
C CYS A 326 15.99 10.44 -5.10
N VAL A 327 16.73 10.88 -4.08
CA VAL A 327 17.11 12.29 -3.93
C VAL A 327 18.23 12.59 -4.91
N ASP A 328 18.01 13.57 -5.79
CA ASP A 328 18.91 13.88 -6.91
C ASP A 328 18.75 15.35 -7.33
N GLY A 329 19.69 15.88 -8.10
CA GLY A 329 19.59 17.23 -8.69
C GLY A 329 19.80 18.41 -7.73
N GLN A 330 20.06 18.17 -6.44
CA GLN A 330 20.24 19.24 -5.44
C GLN A 330 21.65 19.83 -5.39
N LEU A 331 22.64 19.20 -6.04
CA LEU A 331 24.04 19.61 -5.93
C LEU A 331 24.27 21.10 -6.28
N PRO A 332 23.67 21.68 -7.35
CA PRO A 332 23.85 23.10 -7.64
C PRO A 332 23.33 24.02 -6.52
N ASP A 333 22.15 23.74 -5.99
CA ASP A 333 21.56 24.55 -4.91
C ASP A 333 22.31 24.35 -3.58
N LEU A 334 22.78 23.14 -3.31
CA LEU A 334 23.63 22.86 -2.15
C LEU A 334 24.96 23.61 -2.23
N LYS A 335 25.58 23.66 -3.42
CA LYS A 335 26.80 24.47 -3.63
C LYS A 335 26.56 25.95 -3.36
N LYS A 336 25.48 26.53 -3.91
CA LYS A 336 25.11 27.93 -3.63
C LYS A 336 24.91 28.21 -2.14
N ARG A 337 24.30 27.28 -1.41
CA ARG A 337 24.12 27.41 0.05
C ARG A 337 25.46 27.35 0.80
N LEU A 338 26.40 26.51 0.36
CA LEU A 338 27.74 26.43 0.95
C LEU A 338 28.55 27.70 0.66
N GLU A 339 28.49 28.21 -0.57
CA GLU A 339 29.12 29.50 -0.94
C GLU A 339 28.56 30.66 -0.12
N ALA A 340 27.25 30.70 0.11
CA ALA A 340 26.60 31.73 0.93
C ALA A 340 26.97 31.67 2.42
N ALA A 341 27.48 30.54 2.91
CA ALA A 341 27.93 30.41 4.30
C ALA A 341 29.26 31.15 4.57
N GLY A 342 29.94 31.60 3.50
CA GLY A 342 31.18 32.36 3.56
C GLY A 342 32.43 31.48 3.76
N ASP A 343 33.58 32.04 3.41
CA ASP A 343 34.88 31.43 3.66
C ASP A 343 35.31 31.60 5.13
N LEU A 344 36.36 30.87 5.52
CA LEU A 344 37.02 31.12 6.80
C LEU A 344 37.53 32.57 6.87
N PRO A 345 37.47 33.22 8.04
CA PRO A 345 38.06 34.54 8.19
C PRO A 345 39.56 34.46 7.91
N GLU A 346 40.08 35.43 7.15
CA GLU A 346 41.53 35.59 6.99
C GLU A 346 42.12 35.95 8.35
N LEU A 347 43.08 35.16 8.81
CA LEU A 347 43.86 35.50 10.00
C LEU A 347 44.74 36.69 9.67
N PRO A 348 44.83 37.71 10.53
CA PRO A 348 45.73 38.83 10.30
C PRO A 348 47.17 38.32 10.18
N ASP A 349 47.90 38.81 9.19
CA ASP A 349 49.33 38.52 9.03
C ASP A 349 50.04 38.85 10.35
N GLY A 350 50.74 37.85 10.90
CA GLY A 350 51.46 38.00 12.17
C GLY A 350 52.50 39.11 12.04
N GLY A 351 52.26 40.22 12.72
CA GLY A 351 53.20 41.34 12.88
C GLY A 351 54.33 41.04 13.84
#